data_AF-A0A1M6CL75-F1
#
_entry.id   AF-A0A1M6CL75-F1
#
_cell.length_a   1.000
_cell.length_b   1.000
_cell.length_c   1.000
_cell.angle_alpha   90.00
_cell.angle_beta   90.00
_cell.angle_gamma   90.00
#
_symmetry.space_group_name_H-M   'P 1'
#
loop_
_entity.id
_entity.type
_entity.pdbx_description
1 polymer ?
#
loop_
_entity_poly.entity_id
_entity_poly.type
_entity_poly.pdbx_seq_one_letter_code
_entity_poly.pdbx_strand_id
1 'polypeptide(L)'
;MSTIQGPFSVQRVLSNNAVIANTVNGQDVILLGKGMGFGRKAGDLLTNPKYEKIYVVPAGVAEQQALNLIEQVDPAVIRVTEEIIELAKERLGQALHPRIYVALTDHINFTLIRLAQGMEIKNPFISEIEALYPDEFQVAQQGAGLLTEKLRVTIPREEIGFIALHLHAARHNRSVSESLKYSQIINKVLQHIEKRTGSLQEQGSLNYTRLLTHLQSCIHRLVTLTTIENPFVEQLKRDFSESYELACQVGEMIGQELKLKVPEAEIGYLTIHLERLRSKFG
;
A
#
# COMPACT_ATOMS: atom_id res chain seq x y z
N MET A 1 -13.04 -21.18 -13.06
CA MET A 1 -13.94 -20.28 -12.30
C MET A 1 -15.37 -20.63 -12.67
N SER A 2 -16.22 -20.87 -11.67
CA SER A 2 -17.63 -21.21 -11.83
C SER A 2 -18.35 -20.06 -12.55
N THR A 3 -19.01 -20.34 -13.67
CA THR A 3 -19.84 -19.36 -14.38
C THR A 3 -20.95 -18.93 -13.43
N ILE A 4 -20.93 -17.69 -12.93
CA ILE A 4 -21.98 -17.16 -12.07
C ILE A 4 -23.25 -17.07 -12.94
N GLN A 5 -24.10 -18.08 -12.84
CA GLN A 5 -25.38 -18.14 -13.52
C GLN A 5 -26.49 -17.79 -12.53
N GLY A 6 -27.58 -17.24 -13.07
CA GLY A 6 -28.70 -16.77 -12.26
C GLY A 6 -29.40 -17.90 -11.48
N PRO A 7 -30.45 -17.57 -10.72
CA PRO A 7 -31.15 -16.28 -10.74
C PRO A 7 -30.43 -15.19 -9.93
N PHE A 8 -30.65 -13.93 -10.31
CA PHE A 8 -30.17 -12.75 -9.59
C PHE A 8 -31.34 -11.89 -9.12
N SER A 9 -31.27 -11.32 -7.92
CA SER A 9 -32.28 -10.38 -7.41
C SER A 9 -31.76 -8.96 -7.52
N VAL A 10 -32.42 -8.11 -8.32
CA VAL A 10 -32.01 -6.70 -8.49
C VAL A 10 -32.14 -5.98 -7.15
N GLN A 11 -31.04 -5.44 -6.65
CA GLN A 11 -31.06 -4.53 -5.50
C GLN A 11 -31.33 -3.10 -5.94
N ARG A 12 -30.66 -2.66 -7.01
CA ARG A 12 -30.69 -1.27 -7.46
C ARG A 12 -30.40 -1.16 -8.94
N VAL A 13 -31.09 -0.24 -9.62
CA VAL A 13 -30.76 0.14 -11.00
C VAL A 13 -29.73 1.25 -10.95
N LEU A 14 -28.61 1.06 -11.66
CA LEU A 14 -27.53 2.04 -11.73
C LEU A 14 -27.65 2.92 -12.97
N SER A 15 -28.02 2.33 -14.10
CA SER A 15 -28.26 3.02 -15.37
C SER A 15 -29.17 2.18 -16.28
N ASN A 16 -29.51 2.67 -17.47
CA ASN A 16 -30.26 1.88 -18.46
C ASN A 16 -29.55 0.57 -18.85
N ASN A 17 -28.23 0.49 -18.69
CA ASN A 17 -27.42 -0.65 -19.12
C ASN A 17 -26.73 -1.39 -17.95
N ALA A 18 -27.01 -1.00 -16.69
CA ALA A 18 -26.34 -1.54 -15.51
C ALA A 18 -27.30 -1.71 -14.33
N VAL A 19 -27.22 -2.86 -13.65
CA VAL A 19 -27.94 -3.11 -12.39
C VAL A 19 -27.01 -3.77 -11.37
N ILE A 20 -27.27 -3.49 -10.09
CA ILE A 20 -26.72 -4.26 -8.98
C ILE A 20 -27.74 -5.31 -8.62
N ALA A 21 -27.27 -6.54 -8.51
CA ALA A 21 -28.09 -7.67 -8.13
C ALA A 21 -27.35 -8.58 -7.14
N ASN A 22 -28.10 -9.31 -6.34
CA ASN A 22 -27.56 -10.38 -5.53
C ASN A 22 -27.61 -11.70 -6.27
N THR A 23 -26.53 -12.46 -6.18
CA THR A 23 -26.55 -13.90 -6.48
C THR A 23 -27.36 -14.65 -5.43
N VAL A 24 -27.75 -15.89 -5.74
CA VAL A 24 -28.36 -16.83 -4.77
C VAL A 24 -27.53 -17.04 -3.50
N ASN A 25 -26.22 -16.83 -3.58
CA ASN A 25 -25.30 -16.99 -2.44
C ASN A 25 -25.13 -15.70 -1.62
N GLY A 26 -25.90 -14.65 -1.92
CA GLY A 26 -25.82 -13.35 -1.23
C GLY A 26 -24.59 -12.52 -1.58
N GLN A 27 -23.92 -12.82 -2.70
CA GLN A 27 -22.87 -11.95 -3.24
C GLN A 27 -23.47 -10.87 -4.14
N ASP A 28 -23.08 -9.62 -3.88
CA ASP A 28 -23.41 -8.49 -4.75
C ASP A 28 -22.62 -8.56 -6.06
N VAL A 29 -23.35 -8.40 -7.16
CA VAL A 29 -22.78 -8.36 -8.51
C VAL A 29 -23.33 -7.18 -9.29
N ILE A 30 -22.50 -6.62 -10.16
CA ILE A 30 -22.90 -5.64 -11.17
C ILE A 30 -23.08 -6.40 -12.49
N LEU A 31 -24.30 -6.37 -13.03
CA LEU A 31 -24.64 -6.91 -14.33
C LEU A 31 -24.66 -5.77 -15.35
N LEU A 32 -23.85 -5.90 -16.40
CA LEU A 32 -23.82 -4.98 -17.52
C LEU A 32 -24.36 -5.62 -18.79
N GLY A 33 -25.16 -4.87 -19.54
CA GLY A 33 -25.59 -5.27 -20.87
C GLY A 33 -26.57 -4.27 -21.45
N LYS A 34 -26.73 -4.29 -22.77
CA LYS A 34 -27.69 -3.43 -23.46
C LYS A 34 -29.10 -3.56 -22.87
N GLY A 35 -29.62 -2.48 -22.30
CA GLY A 35 -30.96 -2.43 -21.70
C GLY A 35 -31.10 -3.17 -20.37
N MET A 36 -30.00 -3.55 -19.70
CA MET A 36 -30.04 -4.36 -18.48
C MET A 36 -30.87 -3.73 -17.35
N GLY A 37 -30.81 -2.42 -17.19
CA GLY A 37 -31.57 -1.67 -16.17
C GLY A 37 -32.86 -1.04 -16.68
N PHE A 38 -33.13 -1.11 -17.99
CA PHE A 38 -34.30 -0.46 -18.58
C PHE A 38 -35.60 -1.11 -18.09
N GLY A 39 -36.46 -0.32 -17.45
CA GLY A 39 -37.75 -0.78 -16.91
C GLY A 39 -37.64 -1.72 -15.70
N ARG A 40 -36.45 -1.86 -15.10
CA ARG A 40 -36.23 -2.67 -13.91
C ARG A 40 -36.40 -1.86 -12.63
N LYS A 41 -36.63 -2.55 -11.52
CA LYS A 41 -36.69 -1.97 -10.17
C LYS A 41 -36.09 -2.92 -9.13
N ALA A 42 -35.81 -2.37 -7.95
CA ALA A 42 -35.40 -3.16 -6.79
C ALA A 42 -36.43 -4.27 -6.51
N GLY A 43 -35.94 -5.49 -6.26
CA GLY A 43 -36.73 -6.70 -6.04
C GLY A 43 -37.03 -7.52 -7.30
N ASP A 44 -36.71 -7.04 -8.51
CA ASP A 44 -36.92 -7.82 -9.72
C ASP A 44 -36.00 -9.05 -9.78
N LEU A 45 -36.56 -10.22 -10.07
CA LEU A 45 -35.81 -11.46 -10.24
C LEU A 45 -35.38 -11.64 -11.70
N LEU A 46 -34.07 -11.76 -11.92
CA LEU A 46 -33.45 -12.06 -13.20
C LEU A 46 -33.10 -13.55 -13.26
N THR A 47 -34.01 -14.37 -13.79
CA THR A 47 -33.82 -15.83 -13.86
C THR A 47 -32.83 -16.28 -14.92
N ASN A 48 -32.76 -15.58 -16.06
CA ASN A 48 -31.80 -15.85 -17.13
C ASN A 48 -31.37 -14.54 -17.83
N PRO A 49 -30.67 -13.62 -17.13
CA PRO A 49 -30.29 -12.35 -17.72
C PRO A 49 -29.24 -12.56 -18.82
N LYS A 50 -29.47 -11.94 -19.98
CA LYS A 50 -28.44 -11.80 -21.02
C LYS A 50 -27.58 -10.59 -20.69
N TYR A 51 -26.52 -10.80 -19.94
CA TYR A 51 -25.51 -9.78 -19.66
C TYR A 51 -24.31 -9.95 -20.59
N GLU A 52 -23.65 -8.84 -20.90
CA GLU A 52 -22.38 -8.80 -21.63
C GLU A 52 -21.20 -9.01 -20.67
N LYS A 53 -21.29 -8.44 -19.46
CA LYS A 53 -20.28 -8.56 -18.41
C LYS A 53 -20.93 -8.66 -17.05
N ILE A 54 -20.31 -9.42 -16.15
CA ILE A 54 -20.67 -9.54 -14.74
C ILE A 54 -19.42 -9.28 -13.91
N TYR A 55 -19.56 -8.49 -12.85
CA TYR A 55 -18.50 -8.21 -11.90
C TYR A 55 -19.00 -8.51 -10.49
N VAL A 56 -18.17 -9.17 -9.69
CA VAL A 56 -18.44 -9.35 -8.26
C VAL A 56 -18.02 -8.07 -7.56
N VAL A 57 -18.91 -7.48 -6.76
CA VAL A 57 -18.54 -6.33 -5.94
C VAL A 57 -17.80 -6.86 -4.71
N PRO A 58 -16.52 -6.50 -4.51
CA PRO A 58 -15.80 -6.95 -3.34
C PRO A 58 -16.45 -6.44 -2.06
N ALA A 59 -16.56 -7.30 -1.04
CA ALA A 59 -17.16 -6.94 0.23
C ALA A 59 -16.47 -5.70 0.84
N GLY A 60 -17.26 -4.70 1.24
CA GLY A 60 -16.76 -3.46 1.82
C GLY A 60 -16.33 -2.38 0.81
N VAL A 61 -16.45 -2.63 -0.49
CA VAL A 61 -16.35 -1.58 -1.53
C VAL A 61 -17.72 -0.97 -1.75
N ALA A 62 -17.79 0.36 -1.81
CA ALA A 62 -19.05 1.04 -2.10
C ALA A 62 -19.47 0.77 -3.56
N GLU A 63 -20.74 0.43 -3.75
CA GLU A 63 -21.35 0.12 -5.04
C GLU A 63 -21.04 1.15 -6.14
N GLN A 64 -21.10 2.44 -5.81
CA GLN A 64 -20.82 3.52 -6.77
C GLN A 64 -19.35 3.54 -7.20
N GLN A 65 -18.42 3.22 -6.30
CA GLN A 65 -16.99 3.14 -6.64
C GLN A 65 -16.72 1.96 -7.56
N ALA A 66 -17.32 0.80 -7.27
CA ALA A 66 -17.21 -0.37 -8.15
C ALA A 66 -17.78 -0.08 -9.55
N LEU A 67 -18.93 0.61 -9.65
CA LEU A 67 -19.48 1.03 -10.93
C LEU A 67 -18.52 1.95 -11.70
N ASN A 68 -17.99 2.98 -11.04
CA ASN A 68 -17.08 3.93 -11.69
C ASN A 68 -15.85 3.22 -12.28
N LEU A 69 -15.26 2.26 -11.57
CA LEU A 69 -14.15 1.45 -12.10
C LEU A 69 -14.55 0.70 -13.35
N ILE A 70 -15.69 0.01 -13.31
CA ILE A 70 -16.16 -0.81 -14.42
C ILE A 70 -16.47 0.04 -15.68
N GLU A 71 -16.93 1.27 -15.50
CA GLU A 71 -17.22 2.19 -16.62
C GLU A 71 -15.97 2.82 -17.23
N GLN A 72 -14.91 3.03 -16.44
CA GLN A 72 -13.75 3.83 -16.84
C GLN A 72 -12.48 3.01 -17.10
N VAL A 73 -12.42 1.78 -16.59
CA VAL A 73 -11.21 0.93 -16.61
C VAL A 73 -11.44 -0.28 -17.51
N ASP A 74 -10.42 -0.65 -18.28
CA ASP A 74 -10.48 -1.86 -19.11
C ASP A 74 -10.73 -3.09 -18.21
N PRO A 75 -11.71 -3.95 -18.54
CA PRO A 75 -11.99 -5.17 -17.79
C PRO A 75 -10.77 -6.07 -17.56
N ALA A 76 -9.81 -6.08 -18.48
CA ALA A 76 -8.57 -6.82 -18.32
C ALA A 76 -7.73 -6.28 -17.17
N VAL A 77 -7.68 -4.96 -16.99
CA VAL A 77 -6.96 -4.31 -15.88
C VAL A 77 -7.60 -4.66 -14.53
N ILE A 78 -8.93 -4.61 -14.45
CA ILE A 78 -9.68 -4.98 -13.24
C ILE A 78 -9.36 -6.43 -12.85
N ARG A 79 -9.46 -7.37 -13.80
CA ARG A 79 -9.18 -8.79 -13.53
C ARG A 79 -7.75 -9.05 -13.07
N VAL A 80 -6.76 -8.46 -13.74
CA VAL A 80 -5.36 -8.65 -13.34
C VAL A 80 -5.13 -8.03 -11.95
N THR A 81 -5.77 -6.90 -11.65
CA THR A 81 -5.67 -6.28 -10.32
C THR A 81 -6.28 -7.15 -9.24
N GLU A 82 -7.43 -7.78 -9.48
CA GLU A 82 -8.03 -8.76 -8.57
C GLU A 82 -7.08 -9.94 -8.33
N GLU A 83 -6.46 -10.49 -9.37
CA GLU A 83 -5.47 -11.57 -9.24
C GLU A 83 -4.26 -11.16 -8.39
N ILE A 84 -3.78 -9.92 -8.54
CA ILE A 84 -2.70 -9.37 -7.70
C ILE A 84 -3.14 -9.26 -6.24
N ILE A 85 -4.37 -8.82 -5.99
CA ILE A 85 -4.92 -8.70 -4.63
C ILE A 85 -5.10 -10.07 -3.98
N GLU A 86 -5.58 -11.07 -4.72
CA GLU A 86 -5.70 -12.44 -4.19
C GLU A 86 -4.32 -13.04 -3.89
N LEU A 87 -3.35 -12.88 -4.79
CA LEU A 87 -1.95 -13.25 -4.54
C LEU A 87 -1.42 -12.58 -3.26
N ALA A 88 -1.71 -11.29 -3.07
CA ALA A 88 -1.29 -10.56 -1.89
C ALA A 88 -1.92 -11.09 -0.60
N LYS A 89 -3.20 -11.43 -0.61
CA LYS A 89 -3.86 -12.06 0.54
C LYS A 89 -3.24 -13.40 0.91
N GLU A 90 -2.97 -14.24 -0.09
CA GLU A 90 -2.33 -15.55 0.10
C GLU A 90 -0.93 -15.43 0.69
N ARG A 91 -0.13 -14.48 0.19
CA ARG A 91 1.29 -14.32 0.57
C ARG A 91 1.48 -13.56 1.88
N LEU A 92 0.68 -12.53 2.14
CA LEU A 92 0.84 -11.65 3.30
C LEU A 92 0.12 -12.17 4.55
N GLY A 93 -0.70 -13.23 4.42
CA GLY A 93 -1.33 -13.92 5.55
C GLY A 93 -2.29 -13.06 6.38
N GLN A 94 -2.75 -11.93 5.84
CA GLN A 94 -3.61 -10.96 6.53
C GLN A 94 -4.72 -10.45 5.61
N ALA A 95 -5.84 -10.04 6.21
CA ALA A 95 -6.91 -9.37 5.49
C ALA A 95 -6.44 -8.01 4.98
N LEU A 96 -6.60 -7.76 3.68
CA LEU A 96 -6.38 -6.44 3.09
C LEU A 96 -7.65 -5.62 3.18
N HIS A 97 -7.51 -4.34 3.53
CA HIS A 97 -8.67 -3.45 3.58
C HIS A 97 -9.33 -3.33 2.19
N PRO A 98 -10.68 -3.48 2.06
CA PRO A 98 -11.38 -3.51 0.77
C PRO A 98 -11.13 -2.33 -0.17
N ARG A 99 -10.76 -1.16 0.37
CA ARG A 99 -10.31 0.01 -0.42
C ARG A 99 -9.23 -0.32 -1.47
N ILE A 100 -8.46 -1.39 -1.27
CA ILE A 100 -7.38 -1.79 -2.19
C ILE A 100 -7.90 -2.10 -3.59
N TYR A 101 -9.10 -2.68 -3.71
CA TYR A 101 -9.69 -3.00 -5.01
C TYR A 101 -9.87 -1.75 -5.88
N VAL A 102 -10.27 -0.63 -5.28
CA VAL A 102 -10.41 0.64 -5.98
C VAL A 102 -9.04 1.29 -6.18
N ALA A 103 -8.31 1.48 -5.08
CA ALA A 103 -7.07 2.23 -5.10
C ALA A 103 -5.99 1.62 -6.00
N LEU A 104 -5.84 0.30 -6.01
CA LEU A 104 -4.85 -0.38 -6.85
C LEU A 104 -5.29 -0.43 -8.31
N THR A 105 -6.59 -0.60 -8.58
CA THR A 105 -7.12 -0.60 -9.97
C THR A 105 -6.92 0.77 -10.61
N ASP A 106 -7.26 1.84 -9.90
CA ASP A 106 -7.04 3.21 -10.37
C ASP A 106 -5.55 3.49 -10.63
N HIS A 107 -4.69 3.08 -9.70
CA HIS A 107 -3.25 3.23 -9.82
C HIS A 107 -2.71 2.49 -11.05
N ILE A 108 -3.02 1.20 -11.21
CA ILE A 108 -2.57 0.41 -12.36
C ILE A 108 -3.09 1.00 -13.66
N ASN A 109 -4.38 1.37 -13.72
CA ASN A 109 -4.95 1.99 -14.93
C ASN A 109 -4.19 3.27 -15.31
N PHE A 110 -3.92 4.14 -14.34
CA PHE A 110 -3.16 5.35 -14.56
C PHE A 110 -1.70 5.08 -14.96
N THR A 111 -1.05 4.10 -14.34
CA THR A 111 0.30 3.64 -14.70
C THR A 111 0.36 3.16 -16.15
N LEU A 112 -0.61 2.38 -16.60
CA LEU A 112 -0.68 1.92 -18.00
C LEU A 112 -0.87 3.08 -18.99
N ILE A 113 -1.72 4.06 -18.66
CA ILE A 113 -1.90 5.27 -19.48
C ILE A 113 -0.57 6.04 -19.61
N ARG A 114 0.16 6.22 -18.50
CA ARG A 114 1.46 6.91 -18.50
C ARG A 114 2.51 6.18 -19.32
N LEU A 115 2.59 4.85 -19.16
CA LEU A 115 3.53 4.02 -19.93
C LEU A 115 3.22 4.05 -21.42
N ALA A 116 1.94 4.00 -21.80
CA ALA A 116 1.52 4.13 -23.21
C ALA A 116 1.87 5.50 -23.82
N GLN A 117 1.95 6.55 -22.99
CA GLN A 117 2.37 7.89 -23.39
C GLN A 117 3.90 8.10 -23.35
N GLY A 118 4.67 7.05 -22.99
CA GLY A 118 6.13 7.15 -22.85
C GLY A 118 6.57 8.04 -21.68
N MET A 119 5.69 8.28 -20.70
CA MET A 119 6.01 9.09 -19.54
C MET A 119 6.88 8.30 -18.57
N GLU A 120 8.04 8.85 -18.23
CA GLU A 120 8.91 8.28 -17.21
C GLU A 120 8.22 8.27 -15.84
N ILE A 121 8.39 7.16 -15.12
CA ILE A 121 7.96 7.03 -13.72
C ILE A 121 9.19 7.09 -12.84
N LYS A 122 9.16 8.00 -11.86
CA LYS A 122 10.21 8.17 -10.86
C LYS A 122 9.66 7.83 -9.49
N ASN A 123 10.39 6.99 -8.76
CA ASN A 123 10.16 6.73 -7.35
C ASN A 123 11.48 6.92 -6.59
N PRO A 124 11.71 8.11 -6.01
CA PRO A 124 12.97 8.40 -5.32
C PRO A 124 13.13 7.66 -3.98
N PHE A 125 12.12 6.89 -3.56
CA PHE A 125 12.10 6.17 -2.29
C PHE A 125 12.10 4.65 -2.46
N ILE A 126 12.35 4.15 -3.67
CA ILE A 126 12.16 2.73 -3.98
C ILE A 126 13.02 1.81 -3.13
N SER A 127 14.29 2.17 -2.90
CA SER A 127 15.20 1.37 -2.09
C SER A 127 14.74 1.30 -0.63
N GLU A 128 14.19 2.39 -0.10
CA GLU A 128 13.60 2.44 1.23
C GLU A 128 12.32 1.61 1.30
N ILE A 129 11.45 1.69 0.29
CA ILE A 129 10.22 0.90 0.20
C ILE A 129 10.56 -0.59 0.19
N GLU A 130 11.52 -1.01 -0.63
CA GLU A 130 11.98 -2.40 -0.71
C GLU A 130 12.53 -2.91 0.63
N ALA A 131 13.30 -2.07 1.33
CA ALA A 131 13.87 -2.44 2.62
C ALA A 131 12.85 -2.37 3.78
N LEU A 132 11.85 -1.48 3.72
CA LEU A 132 10.81 -1.31 4.73
C LEU A 132 9.69 -2.34 4.61
N TYR A 133 9.36 -2.72 3.37
CA TYR A 133 8.19 -3.52 3.04
C TYR A 133 8.58 -4.71 2.14
N PRO A 134 9.55 -5.56 2.55
CA PRO A 134 10.10 -6.58 1.67
C PRO A 134 9.04 -7.59 1.21
N ASP A 135 8.10 -7.95 2.08
CA ASP A 135 7.01 -8.87 1.74
C ASP A 135 6.07 -8.24 0.69
N GLU A 136 5.63 -7.00 0.93
CA GLU A 136 4.78 -6.27 -0.02
C GLU A 136 5.51 -6.00 -1.35
N PHE A 137 6.81 -5.72 -1.32
CA PHE A 137 7.63 -5.51 -2.51
C PHE A 137 7.78 -6.78 -3.34
N GLN A 138 7.99 -7.93 -2.67
CA GLN A 138 8.05 -9.22 -3.36
C GLN A 138 6.72 -9.57 -4.03
N VAL A 139 5.59 -9.34 -3.34
CA VAL A 139 4.26 -9.53 -3.93
C VAL A 139 4.02 -8.56 -5.09
N ALA A 140 4.42 -7.29 -4.94
CA ALA A 140 4.32 -6.30 -5.99
C ALA A 140 5.13 -6.69 -7.24
N GLN A 141 6.32 -7.27 -7.06
CA GLN A 141 7.14 -7.77 -8.17
C GLN A 141 6.46 -8.93 -8.90
N GLN A 142 5.85 -9.87 -8.17
CA GLN A 142 5.05 -10.93 -8.79
C GLN A 142 3.82 -10.38 -9.52
N GLY A 143 3.16 -9.36 -8.95
CA GLY A 143 2.05 -8.68 -9.58
C GLY A 143 2.43 -7.92 -10.85
N ALA A 144 3.60 -7.28 -10.87
CA ALA A 144 4.19 -6.71 -12.09
C ALA A 144 4.46 -7.78 -13.16
N GLY A 145 4.83 -8.99 -12.75
CA GLY A 145 4.90 -10.16 -13.63
C GLY A 145 3.55 -10.50 -14.26
N LEU A 146 2.47 -10.53 -13.48
CA LEU A 146 1.11 -10.77 -13.98
C LEU A 146 0.65 -9.68 -14.96
N LEU A 147 0.95 -8.41 -14.68
CA LEU A 147 0.68 -7.30 -15.60
C LEU A 147 1.43 -7.47 -16.92
N THR A 148 2.71 -7.88 -16.85
CA THR A 148 3.54 -8.12 -18.03
C THR A 148 2.99 -9.28 -18.86
N GLU A 149 2.63 -10.39 -18.23
CA GLU A 149 2.09 -11.58 -18.91
C GLU A 149 0.74 -11.30 -19.58
N LYS A 150 -0.20 -10.68 -18.85
CA LYS A 150 -1.60 -10.57 -19.26
C LYS A 150 -1.92 -9.33 -20.07
N LEU A 151 -1.20 -8.23 -19.83
CA LEU A 151 -1.41 -6.96 -20.52
C LEU A 151 -0.28 -6.60 -21.49
N ARG A 152 0.79 -7.39 -21.54
CA ARG A 152 1.96 -7.19 -22.43
C ARG A 152 2.64 -5.83 -22.24
N VAL A 153 2.64 -5.32 -21.00
CA VAL A 153 3.30 -4.06 -20.63
C VAL A 153 4.44 -4.35 -19.67
N THR A 154 5.62 -3.80 -19.93
CA THR A 154 6.74 -3.88 -18.99
C THR A 154 6.54 -2.88 -17.87
N ILE A 155 6.47 -3.36 -16.63
CA ILE A 155 6.32 -2.52 -15.45
C ILE A 155 7.70 -2.16 -14.91
N PRO A 156 8.05 -0.85 -14.82
CA PRO A 156 9.35 -0.44 -14.30
C PRO A 156 9.44 -0.66 -12.78
N ARG A 157 10.66 -0.74 -12.26
CA ARG A 157 10.94 -1.01 -10.84
C ARG A 157 10.25 0.01 -9.94
N GLU A 158 10.21 1.27 -10.36
CA GLU A 158 9.60 2.39 -9.66
C GLU A 158 8.11 2.17 -9.36
N GLU A 159 7.38 1.55 -10.31
CA GLU A 159 5.97 1.18 -10.14
C GLU A 159 5.80 -0.03 -9.23
N ILE A 160 6.74 -0.98 -9.22
CA ILE A 160 6.75 -2.06 -8.23
C ILE A 160 6.76 -1.46 -6.81
N GLY A 161 7.55 -0.41 -6.59
CA GLY A 161 7.57 0.31 -5.32
C GLY A 161 6.22 0.95 -4.97
N PHE A 162 5.50 1.53 -5.93
CA PHE A 162 4.17 2.10 -5.66
C PHE A 162 3.11 1.02 -5.40
N ILE A 163 3.12 -0.09 -6.15
CA ILE A 163 2.25 -1.23 -5.89
C ILE A 163 2.50 -1.77 -4.47
N ALA A 164 3.76 -1.89 -4.05
CA ALA A 164 4.11 -2.30 -2.69
C ALA A 164 3.51 -1.36 -1.62
N LEU A 165 3.55 -0.04 -1.85
CA LEU A 165 2.92 0.93 -0.96
C LEU A 165 1.40 0.79 -0.90
N HIS A 166 0.73 0.50 -2.02
CA HIS A 166 -0.71 0.23 -2.04
C HIS A 166 -1.05 -0.99 -1.18
N LEU A 167 -0.29 -2.09 -1.33
CA LEU A 167 -0.46 -3.29 -0.52
C LEU A 167 -0.21 -3.02 0.97
N HIS A 168 0.87 -2.30 1.29
CA HIS A 168 1.21 -1.92 2.66
C HIS A 168 0.10 -1.09 3.31
N ALA A 169 -0.39 -0.07 2.61
CA ALA A 169 -1.46 0.80 3.08
C ALA A 169 -2.74 -0.01 3.36
N ALA A 170 -3.10 -0.94 2.48
CA ALA A 170 -4.25 -1.81 2.67
C ALA A 170 -4.10 -2.78 3.83
N ARG A 171 -2.89 -3.33 4.05
CA ARG A 171 -2.60 -4.24 5.17
C ARG A 171 -2.71 -3.54 6.52
N HIS A 172 -2.29 -2.28 6.62
CA HIS A 172 -2.28 -1.53 7.89
C HIS A 172 -3.47 -0.59 8.06
N ASN A 173 -4.48 -0.69 7.19
CA ASN A 173 -5.65 0.17 7.21
C ASN A 173 -5.32 1.69 7.13
N ARG A 174 -4.28 2.04 6.37
CA ARG A 174 -3.81 3.43 6.18
C ARG A 174 -4.03 3.90 4.75
N SER A 175 -3.84 5.20 4.52
CA SER A 175 -3.74 5.73 3.16
C SER A 175 -2.33 5.53 2.57
N VAL A 176 -2.26 5.51 1.24
CA VAL A 176 -0.98 5.48 0.52
C VAL A 176 -0.18 6.76 0.76
N SER A 177 -0.86 7.91 0.85
CA SER A 177 -0.23 9.19 1.15
C SER A 177 0.44 9.22 2.53
N GLU A 178 -0.17 8.61 3.56
CA GLU A 178 0.47 8.43 4.87
C GLU A 178 1.72 7.55 4.79
N SER A 179 1.61 6.40 4.10
CA SER A 179 2.74 5.46 3.95
C SER A 179 3.91 6.10 3.19
N LEU A 180 3.60 6.90 2.16
CA LEU A 180 4.59 7.68 1.41
C LEU A 180 5.21 8.78 2.28
N LYS A 181 4.40 9.51 3.06
CA LYS A 181 4.90 10.52 4.00
C LYS A 181 5.90 9.92 4.99
N TYR A 182 5.64 8.73 5.51
CA TYR A 182 6.57 8.08 6.44
C TYR A 182 7.88 7.69 5.75
N SER A 183 7.79 7.14 4.53
CA SER A 183 8.97 6.82 3.71
C SER A 183 9.82 8.07 3.43
N GLN A 184 9.17 9.22 3.16
CA GLN A 184 9.84 10.51 2.98
C GLN A 184 10.58 10.99 4.24
N ILE A 185 9.95 10.91 5.41
CA ILE A 185 10.57 11.30 6.68
C ILE A 185 11.82 10.42 6.93
N ILE A 186 11.68 9.12 6.74
CA ILE A 186 12.77 8.16 6.90
C ILE A 186 13.92 8.48 5.95
N ASN A 187 13.66 8.72 4.67
CA ASN A 187 14.69 9.07 3.69
C ASN A 187 15.43 10.37 4.09
N LYS A 188 14.72 11.41 4.53
CA LYS A 188 15.34 12.65 5.04
C LYS A 188 16.25 12.40 6.24
N VAL A 189 15.79 11.58 7.19
CA VAL A 189 16.57 11.19 8.37
C VAL A 189 17.82 10.42 7.98
N LEU A 190 17.71 9.45 7.07
CA LEU A 190 18.85 8.67 6.60
C LEU A 190 19.89 9.57 5.91
N GLN A 191 19.46 10.49 5.04
CA GLN A 191 20.36 11.47 4.43
C GLN A 191 21.08 12.35 5.45
N HIS A 192 20.40 12.73 6.54
CA HIS A 192 21.03 13.48 7.63
C HIS A 192 22.08 12.65 8.38
N ILE A 193 21.74 11.40 8.71
CA ILE A 193 22.67 10.47 9.37
C ILE A 193 23.90 10.24 8.48
N GLU A 194 23.71 9.97 7.19
CA GLU A 194 24.81 9.75 6.24
C GLU A 194 25.77 10.95 6.16
N LYS A 195 25.23 12.17 6.08
CA LYS A 195 26.03 13.41 6.09
C LYS A 195 26.85 13.56 7.37
N ARG A 196 26.33 13.09 8.51
CA ARG A 196 26.99 13.18 9.82
C ARG A 196 28.00 12.07 10.06
N THR A 197 27.77 10.87 9.54
CA THR A 197 28.63 9.70 9.77
C THR A 197 29.59 9.40 8.60
N GLY A 198 29.50 10.14 7.49
CA GLY A 198 30.34 10.00 6.30
C GLY A 198 29.94 8.87 5.36
N SER A 199 29.37 7.78 5.89
CA SER A 199 28.73 6.73 5.10
C SER A 199 27.70 5.99 5.98
N LEU A 200 26.50 5.78 5.45
CA LEU A 200 25.64 4.69 5.89
C LEU A 200 26.23 3.41 5.28
N GLN A 201 26.45 2.39 6.11
CA GLN A 201 26.89 1.05 5.65
C GLN A 201 26.09 0.62 4.41
N GLU A 202 26.66 -0.25 3.56
CA GLU A 202 26.02 -0.77 2.34
C GLU A 202 24.51 -0.96 2.52
N GLN A 203 23.72 -0.35 1.62
CA GLN A 203 22.27 -0.52 1.58
C GLN A 203 21.94 -2.03 1.65
N GLY A 204 21.13 -2.42 2.63
CA GLY A 204 20.82 -3.83 2.91
C GLY A 204 21.63 -4.47 4.03
N SER A 205 22.57 -3.77 4.67
CA SER A 205 23.23 -4.29 5.88
C SER A 205 22.23 -4.55 7.01
N LEU A 206 22.55 -5.50 7.89
CA LEU A 206 21.69 -5.82 9.04
C LEU A 206 21.47 -4.61 9.96
N ASN A 207 22.49 -3.77 10.16
CA ASN A 207 22.37 -2.59 11.01
C ASN A 207 21.54 -1.50 10.34
N TYR A 208 21.70 -1.31 9.03
CA TYR A 208 20.88 -0.39 8.23
C TYR A 208 19.40 -0.80 8.32
N THR A 209 19.11 -2.08 8.07
CA THR A 209 17.74 -2.63 8.15
C THR A 209 17.15 -2.44 9.54
N ARG A 210 17.93 -2.69 10.61
CA ARG A 210 17.47 -2.48 12.00
C ARG A 210 17.17 -1.01 12.32
N LEU A 211 18.02 -0.08 11.87
CA LEU A 211 17.76 1.36 12.03
C LEU A 211 16.46 1.72 11.30
N LEU A 212 16.32 1.27 10.05
CA LEU A 212 15.18 1.53 9.20
C LEU A 212 13.86 1.04 9.82
N THR A 213 13.83 -0.22 10.28
CA THR A 213 12.67 -0.79 11.00
C THR A 213 12.37 -0.02 12.29
N HIS A 214 13.41 0.43 13.01
CA HIS A 214 13.21 1.22 14.22
C HIS A 214 12.60 2.59 13.92
N LEU A 215 13.10 3.31 12.90
CA LEU A 215 12.54 4.59 12.47
C LEU A 215 11.07 4.46 12.08
N GLN A 216 10.73 3.42 11.31
CA GLN A 216 9.35 3.11 10.96
C GLN A 216 8.47 2.86 12.18
N SER A 217 8.95 2.06 13.14
CA SER A 217 8.22 1.74 14.37
C SER A 217 8.10 2.96 15.29
N CYS A 218 9.13 3.81 15.35
CA CYS A 218 9.14 5.08 16.07
C CYS A 218 8.06 6.01 15.50
N ILE A 219 8.06 6.25 14.18
CA ILE A 219 7.02 7.04 13.51
C ILE A 219 5.64 6.46 13.79
N HIS A 220 5.47 5.14 13.65
CA HIS A 220 4.20 4.48 13.94
C HIS A 220 3.74 4.74 15.38
N ARG A 221 4.62 4.55 16.37
CA ARG A 221 4.26 4.75 17.78
C ARG A 221 3.91 6.19 18.09
N LEU A 222 4.64 7.14 17.50
CA LEU A 222 4.35 8.58 17.64
C LEU A 222 2.95 8.91 17.11
N VAL A 223 2.60 8.46 15.91
CA VAL A 223 1.30 8.78 15.31
C VAL A 223 0.12 8.07 15.99
N THR A 224 0.34 6.88 16.57
CA THR A 224 -0.68 6.18 17.36
C THR A 224 -0.66 6.53 18.85
N LEU A 225 0.20 7.46 19.26
CA LEU A 225 0.34 7.90 20.65
C LEU A 225 0.60 6.74 21.63
N THR A 226 1.26 5.68 21.16
CA THR A 226 1.67 4.53 21.97
C THR A 226 3.04 4.79 22.55
N THR A 227 3.25 4.43 23.81
CA THR A 227 4.50 4.70 24.52
C THR A 227 5.45 3.50 24.47
N ILE A 228 6.74 3.79 24.64
CA ILE A 228 7.77 2.81 24.94
C ILE A 228 8.62 3.36 26.09
N GLU A 229 9.07 2.48 26.97
CA GLU A 229 10.00 2.83 28.03
C GLU A 229 11.42 2.42 27.64
N ASN A 230 12.38 3.22 28.10
CA ASN A 230 13.80 2.89 28.01
C ASN A 230 14.47 3.30 29.33
N PRO A 231 14.73 2.34 30.23
CA PRO A 231 15.29 2.64 31.54
C PRO A 231 16.77 3.05 31.49
N PHE A 232 17.42 2.95 30.32
CA PHE A 232 18.86 3.18 30.15
C PHE A 232 19.20 4.55 29.54
N VAL A 233 18.23 5.43 29.33
CA VAL A 233 18.45 6.76 28.70
C VAL A 233 19.59 7.54 29.36
N GLU A 234 19.59 7.65 30.69
CA GLU A 234 20.64 8.39 31.41
C GLU A 234 22.03 7.76 31.27
N GLN A 235 22.10 6.44 31.15
CA GLN A 235 23.36 5.75 30.88
C GLN A 235 23.82 6.00 29.45
N LEU A 236 22.92 5.90 28.47
CA LEU A 236 23.23 6.12 27.05
C LEU A 236 23.75 7.54 26.80
N LYS A 237 23.19 8.55 27.47
CA LYS A 237 23.68 9.94 27.42
C LYS A 237 25.14 10.08 27.84
N ARG A 238 25.55 9.34 28.88
CA ARG A 238 26.91 9.40 29.43
C ARG A 238 27.87 8.57 28.59
N ASP A 239 27.48 7.35 28.24
CA ASP A 239 28.37 6.36 27.62
C ASP A 239 28.53 6.60 26.11
N PHE A 240 27.51 7.19 25.44
CA PHE A 240 27.45 7.37 24.00
C PHE A 240 27.01 8.78 23.59
N SER A 241 27.63 9.80 24.18
CA SER A 241 27.23 11.22 24.04
C SER A 241 27.06 11.71 22.60
N GLU A 242 28.00 11.40 21.70
CA GLU A 242 27.92 11.82 20.29
C GLU A 242 26.79 11.11 19.54
N SER A 243 26.58 9.81 19.76
CA SER A 243 25.44 9.07 19.18
C SER A 243 24.11 9.56 19.74
N TYR A 244 24.08 9.95 21.02
CA TYR A 244 22.91 10.54 21.67
C TYR A 244 22.58 11.92 21.08
N GLU A 245 23.59 12.76 20.83
CA GLU A 245 23.40 14.05 20.18
C GLU A 245 22.81 13.90 18.77
N LEU A 246 23.33 12.95 17.98
CA LEU A 246 22.76 12.64 16.66
C LEU A 246 21.33 12.08 16.78
N ALA A 247 21.05 11.24 17.79
CA ALA A 247 19.70 10.75 18.05
C ALA A 247 18.71 11.87 18.38
N CYS A 248 19.12 12.87 19.16
CA CYS A 248 18.33 14.07 19.45
C CYS A 248 17.97 14.83 18.16
N GLN A 249 18.94 15.06 17.27
CA GLN A 249 18.71 15.73 15.99
C GLN A 249 17.73 14.94 15.12
N VAL A 250 17.91 13.62 15.02
CA VAL A 250 16.99 12.74 14.29
C VAL A 250 15.58 12.80 14.88
N GLY A 251 15.45 12.72 16.21
CA GLY A 251 14.18 12.83 16.90
C GLY A 251 13.50 14.19 16.66
N GLU A 252 14.27 15.28 16.66
CA GLU A 252 13.75 16.62 16.35
C GLU A 252 13.22 16.70 14.92
N MET A 253 13.96 16.18 13.92
CA MET A 253 13.50 16.14 12.53
C MET A 253 12.19 15.38 12.38
N ILE A 254 12.07 14.19 13.00
CA ILE A 254 10.83 13.40 12.99
C ILE A 254 9.70 14.17 13.67
N GLY A 255 9.97 14.77 14.83
CA GLY A 255 8.99 15.52 15.60
C GLY A 255 8.45 16.74 14.84
N GLN A 256 9.31 17.46 14.11
CA GLN A 256 8.92 18.59 13.27
C GLN A 256 8.00 18.17 12.11
N GLU A 257 8.35 17.10 11.39
CA GLU A 257 7.57 16.58 10.25
C GLU A 257 6.19 16.02 10.67
N LEU A 258 6.12 15.45 11.88
CA LEU A 258 4.90 14.90 12.45
C LEU A 258 4.12 15.91 13.30
N LYS A 259 4.73 17.05 13.65
CA LYS A 259 4.21 18.02 14.64
C LYS A 259 3.91 17.38 16.00
N LEU A 260 4.80 16.48 16.43
CA LEU A 260 4.70 15.73 17.68
C LEU A 260 6.00 15.84 18.48
N LYS A 261 5.89 15.76 19.81
CA LYS A 261 7.07 15.64 20.66
C LYS A 261 7.55 14.20 20.66
N VAL A 262 8.82 13.98 20.34
CA VAL A 262 9.44 12.66 20.42
C VAL A 262 9.83 12.38 21.88
N PRO A 263 9.33 11.29 22.50
CA PRO A 263 9.70 10.91 23.86
C PRO A 263 11.18 10.58 23.97
N GLU A 264 11.76 10.87 25.13
CA GLU A 264 13.18 10.62 25.38
C GLU A 264 13.56 9.13 25.29
N ALA A 265 12.62 8.24 25.60
CA ALA A 265 12.80 6.80 25.42
C ALA A 265 13.09 6.41 23.96
N GLU A 266 12.44 7.07 22.99
CA GLU A 266 12.71 6.88 21.56
C GLU A 266 14.12 7.37 21.20
N ILE A 267 14.53 8.52 21.74
CA ILE A 267 15.89 9.04 21.58
C ILE A 267 16.92 8.02 22.11
N GLY A 268 16.64 7.39 23.25
CA GLY A 268 17.47 6.32 23.79
C GLY A 268 17.61 5.13 22.83
N TYR A 269 16.52 4.64 22.24
CA TYR A 269 16.62 3.54 21.26
C TYR A 269 17.34 3.96 19.98
N LEU A 270 17.07 5.17 19.46
CA LEU A 270 17.80 5.73 18.33
C LEU A 270 19.31 5.77 18.60
N THR A 271 19.70 6.17 19.81
CA THR A 271 21.12 6.18 20.24
C THR A 271 21.76 4.81 20.08
N ILE A 272 21.07 3.73 20.48
CA ILE A 272 21.59 2.35 20.34
C ILE A 272 21.78 1.98 18.86
N HIS A 273 20.83 2.35 18.00
CA HIS A 273 20.91 2.05 16.56
C HIS A 273 22.05 2.82 15.89
N LEU A 274 22.22 4.10 16.23
CA LEU A 274 23.28 4.95 15.71
C LEU A 274 24.66 4.52 16.21
N GLU A 275 24.79 4.17 17.49
CA GLU A 275 26.04 3.68 18.05
C GLU A 275 26.51 2.40 17.36
N ARG A 276 25.60 1.48 17.06
CA ARG A 276 25.92 0.24 16.32
C ARG A 276 26.34 0.48 14.89
N LEU A 277 25.87 1.57 14.27
CA LEU A 277 26.34 1.97 12.95
C LEU A 277 27.77 2.52 13.06
N ARG A 278 28.04 3.35 14.08
CA ARG A 278 29.33 4.00 14.32
C ARG A 278 30.44 3.05 14.77
N SER A 279 30.18 2.11 15.68
CA SER A 279 31.20 1.25 16.32
C SER A 279 31.89 0.24 15.39
N LYS A 280 31.47 0.11 14.13
CA LYS A 280 32.20 -0.65 13.09
C LYS A 280 33.26 0.19 12.35
N PHE A 281 33.35 1.49 12.63
CA PHE A 281 34.30 2.42 12.00
C PHE A 281 35.40 2.90 12.97
N GLY A 282 35.41 2.38 14.20
CA GLY A 282 36.44 2.61 15.22
C GLY A 282 37.36 1.41 15.39
#